data_AF-A0A9W7PCR9-F1
#
_entry.id   AF-A0A9W7PCR9-F1
#
_cell.length_a   1.000
_cell.length_b   1.000
_cell.length_c   1.000
_cell.angle_alpha   90.00
_cell.angle_beta   90.00
_cell.angle_gamma   90.00
#
_symmetry.space_group_name_H-M   'P 1'
#
loop_
_entity.id
_entity.type
_entity.pdbx_description
1 polymer ?
#
loop_
_entity_poly.entity_id
_entity_poly.type
_entity_poly.pdbx_seq_one_letter_code
_entity_poly.pdbx_strand_id
1 'polypeptide(L)'
;MRTTGIVRSMDRLGRIVIPKELRRTLEILDGDYVEVFRDGENVIVRKLQDTGVARKVDKLGRLVIPMELRIALEIDNTEPIEFLLNEDEIVLRKYRPAYACHLTGEISQENYILAGGKLVLSPKALQEVAAEINKLAM
;
A
#
# COMPACT_ATOMS: atom_id res chain seq x y z
N MET A 1 0.79 -14.15 2.78
CA MET A 1 0.04 -12.89 2.59
C MET A 1 -1.44 -13.15 2.34
N ARG A 2 -2.30 -12.58 3.20
CA ARG A 2 -3.76 -12.60 3.06
C ARG A 2 -4.26 -11.20 2.73
N THR A 3 -4.96 -11.06 1.61
CA THR A 3 -5.63 -9.81 1.25
C THR A 3 -6.80 -9.58 2.20
N THR A 4 -6.81 -8.42 2.87
CA THR A 4 -7.89 -8.07 3.80
C THR A 4 -9.01 -7.28 3.11
N GLY A 5 -8.73 -6.71 1.93
CA GLY A 5 -9.63 -5.79 1.24
C GLY A 5 -9.77 -4.43 1.93
N ILE A 6 -9.01 -4.18 3.01
CA ILE A 6 -9.13 -2.96 3.79
C ILE A 6 -8.24 -1.88 3.17
N VAL A 7 -8.87 -0.75 2.84
CA VAL A 7 -8.20 0.43 2.31
C VAL A 7 -8.43 1.62 3.24
N ARG A 8 -7.38 2.39 3.53
CA ARG A 8 -7.46 3.65 4.27
C ARG A 8 -6.54 4.69 3.67
N SER A 9 -6.93 5.94 3.76
CA SER A 9 -6.08 7.07 3.42
C SER A 9 -5.32 7.59 4.64
N MET A 10 -4.15 8.17 4.39
CA MET A 10 -3.37 8.91 5.36
C MET A 10 -3.84 10.37 5.44
N ASP A 11 -3.71 10.99 6.61
CA ASP A 11 -3.92 12.43 6.73
C ASP A 11 -2.69 13.27 6.33
N ARG A 12 -2.83 14.60 6.35
CA ARG A 12 -1.77 15.54 5.96
C ARG A 12 -0.51 15.50 6.84
N LEU A 13 -0.60 14.93 8.05
CA LEU A 13 0.52 14.82 8.98
C LEU A 13 1.22 13.46 8.90
N GLY A 14 0.74 12.57 8.04
CA GLY A 14 1.30 11.24 7.92
C GLY A 14 0.63 10.21 8.84
N ARG A 15 -0.51 10.53 9.46
CA ARG A 15 -1.19 9.61 10.38
C ARG A 15 -2.10 8.67 9.60
N ILE A 16 -2.03 7.39 9.94
CA ILE A 16 -2.90 6.35 9.41
C ILE A 16 -3.57 5.59 10.57
N VAL A 17 -4.82 5.19 10.37
CA VAL A 17 -5.57 4.39 11.36
C VAL A 17 -5.36 2.91 11.05
N ILE A 18 -4.80 2.14 11.99
CA ILE A 18 -4.83 0.67 11.90
C ILE A 18 -6.27 0.20 12.14
N PRO A 19 -6.87 -0.52 11.18
CA PRO A 19 -8.18 -1.13 11.35
C PRO A 19 -8.29 -1.96 12.63
N LYS A 20 -9.43 -1.86 13.32
CA LYS A 20 -9.65 -2.55 14.60
C LYS A 20 -9.48 -4.07 14.50
N GLU A 21 -9.80 -4.65 13.35
CA GLU A 21 -9.61 -6.08 13.09
C GLU A 21 -8.14 -6.47 13.16
N LEU A 22 -7.27 -5.77 12.41
CA LEU A 22 -5.82 -6.04 12.41
C LEU A 22 -5.19 -5.80 13.79
N ARG A 23 -5.66 -4.77 14.51
CA ARG A 23 -5.24 -4.54 15.90
C ARG A 23 -5.61 -5.69 16.83
N ARG A 24 -6.80 -6.28 16.66
CA ARG A 24 -7.21 -7.47 17.43
C ARG A 24 -6.36 -8.68 17.09
N THR A 25 -6.10 -8.89 15.80
CA THR A 25 -5.29 -10.01 15.32
C THR A 25 -3.87 -9.97 15.85
N LEU A 26 -3.24 -8.79 15.86
CA LEU A 26 -1.87 -8.60 16.37
C LEU A 26 -1.80 -8.24 17.85
N GLU A 27 -2.94 -8.23 18.55
CA GLU A 27 -3.05 -7.84 19.96
C GLU A 27 -2.38 -6.47 20.25
N ILE A 28 -2.60 -5.50 19.37
CA ILE A 28 -2.14 -4.11 19.53
C ILE A 28 -3.20 -3.33 20.31
N LEU A 29 -2.85 -2.97 21.53
CA LEU A 29 -3.70 -2.26 22.48
C LEU A 29 -3.47 -0.73 22.44
N ASP A 30 -4.31 0.01 23.15
CA ASP A 30 -4.13 1.45 23.33
C ASP A 30 -2.82 1.73 24.07
N GLY A 31 -1.98 2.58 23.49
CA GLY A 31 -0.69 2.96 24.07
C GLY A 31 0.46 2.03 23.74
N ASP A 32 0.21 0.91 23.05
CA ASP A 32 1.24 0.00 22.58
C ASP A 32 2.16 0.68 21.56
N TYR A 33 3.37 0.15 21.47
CA TYR A 33 4.34 0.52 20.45
C TYR A 33 4.36 -0.52 19.34
N VAL A 34 4.42 -0.02 18.11
CA VAL A 34 4.62 -0.83 16.91
C VAL A 34 5.90 -0.41 16.23
N GLU A 35 6.56 -1.36 15.58
CA GLU A 35 7.64 -1.08 14.63
C GLU A 35 7.03 -0.69 13.28
N VAL A 36 7.64 0.29 12.63
CA VAL A 36 7.31 0.67 11.26
C VAL A 36 8.60 0.73 10.46
N PHE A 37 8.75 -0.14 9.47
CA PHE A 37 9.95 -0.23 8.66
C PHE A 37 9.63 -0.51 7.19
N ARG A 38 10.61 -0.26 6.32
CA ARG A 38 10.50 -0.54 4.89
C ARG A 38 10.88 -1.98 4.61
N ASP A 39 10.10 -2.66 3.78
CA ASP A 39 10.46 -3.92 3.15
C ASP A 39 10.16 -3.84 1.64
N GLY A 40 11.21 -3.70 0.83
CA GLY A 40 11.09 -3.48 -0.62
C GLY A 40 10.29 -2.23 -0.97
N GLU A 41 9.18 -2.41 -1.68
CA GLU A 41 8.21 -1.36 -2.06
C GLU A 41 7.10 -1.16 -1.01
N ASN A 42 7.09 -1.97 0.05
CA ASN A 42 6.05 -1.96 1.07
C ASN A 42 6.56 -1.37 2.40
N VAL A 43 5.61 -1.03 3.27
CA VAL A 43 5.89 -0.68 4.67
C VAL A 43 5.25 -1.71 5.57
N ILE A 44 6.04 -2.22 6.50
CA ILE A 44 5.63 -3.23 7.46
C ILE A 44 5.33 -2.55 8.79
N VAL A 45 4.23 -2.96 9.41
CA VAL A 45 3.84 -2.58 10.76
C VAL A 45 3.63 -3.84 11.58
N ARG A 46 4.33 -3.98 12.70
CA ARG A 46 4.18 -5.11 13.62
C ARG A 46 4.35 -4.70 15.06
N LYS A 47 3.94 -5.56 15.99
CA LYS A 47 4.15 -5.31 17.43
C LYS A 47 5.64 -5.18 17.72
N LEU A 48 6.03 -4.21 18.55
CA LEU A 48 7.43 -3.98 18.89
C LEU A 48 8.03 -5.23 19.55
N GLN A 49 9.05 -5.81 18.94
CA GLN A 49 9.77 -6.97 19.45
C GLN A 49 11.23 -6.63 19.81
N ASP A 50 11.86 -5.66 19.13
CA ASP A 50 13.27 -5.28 19.30
C ASP A 50 13.44 -3.76 19.52
N THR A 51 14.69 -3.25 19.49
CA THR A 51 15.02 -1.81 19.63
C THR A 51 14.74 -0.97 18.38
N GLY A 52 13.79 -1.39 17.54
CA GLY A 52 13.46 -0.74 16.28
C GLY A 52 12.84 0.65 16.43
N VAL A 53 12.50 1.27 15.29
CA VAL A 53 11.81 2.56 15.29
C VAL A 53 10.37 2.36 15.78
N ALA A 54 10.19 2.63 17.08
CA ALA A 54 8.91 2.49 17.74
C ALA A 54 7.98 3.68 17.41
N ARG A 55 6.71 3.38 17.15
CA ARG A 55 5.63 4.35 17.01
C ARG A 55 4.50 3.97 17.96
N LYS A 56 4.09 4.95 18.76
CA LYS A 56 2.98 4.76 19.70
C LYS A 56 1.66 4.75 18.94
N VAL A 57 0.82 3.77 19.24
CA VAL A 57 -0.55 3.68 18.76
C VAL A 57 -1.46 4.39 19.76
N ASP A 58 -2.30 5.30 19.26
CA ASP A 58 -3.26 5.99 20.12
C ASP A 58 -4.55 5.20 20.36
N LYS A 59 -5.45 5.77 21.18
CA LYS A 59 -6.77 5.21 21.53
C LYS A 59 -7.63 4.79 20.34
N LEU A 60 -7.46 5.44 19.19
CA LEU A 60 -8.23 5.17 17.98
C LEU A 60 -7.52 4.16 17.06
N GLY A 61 -6.28 3.78 17.38
CA GLY A 61 -5.44 2.96 16.52
C GLY A 61 -4.62 3.76 15.52
N ARG A 62 -4.46 5.08 15.71
CA ARG A 62 -3.65 5.91 14.80
C ARG A 62 -2.17 5.76 15.12
N LEU A 63 -1.36 5.72 14.07
CA LEU A 63 0.09 5.84 14.14
C LEU A 63 0.59 6.80 13.06
N VAL A 64 1.77 7.39 13.29
CA VAL A 64 2.44 8.27 12.32
C VAL A 64 3.40 7.45 11.47
N ILE A 65 3.26 7.51 10.14
CA ILE A 65 4.25 6.98 9.21
C ILE A 65 5.37 8.03 9.02
N PRO A 66 6.63 7.69 9.34
CA PRO A 66 7.78 8.56 9.11
C PRO A 66 7.84 9.09 7.66
N MET A 67 8.41 10.27 7.45
CA MET A 67 8.48 10.88 6.11
C MET A 67 9.27 10.00 5.13
N GLU A 68 10.34 9.38 5.61
CA GLU A 68 11.22 8.50 4.86
C GLU A 68 10.45 7.31 4.26
N LEU A 69 9.51 6.76 5.04
CA LEU A 69 8.68 5.63 4.63
C LEU A 69 7.52 6.05 3.71
N ARG A 70 7.05 7.30 3.81
CA ARG A 70 6.07 7.86 2.87
C ARG A 70 6.65 7.97 1.47
N ILE A 71 7.88 8.48 1.36
CA ILE A 71 8.61 8.57 0.08
C ILE A 71 8.80 7.17 -0.50
N ALA A 72 9.17 6.20 0.32
CA ALA A 72 9.41 4.82 -0.12
C ALA A 72 8.15 4.12 -0.66
N LEU A 73 6.97 4.47 -0.16
CA LEU A 73 5.68 3.95 -0.63
C LEU A 73 5.16 4.66 -1.89
N GLU A 74 5.83 5.73 -2.33
CA GLU A 74 5.36 6.60 -3.42
C GLU A 74 3.90 7.04 -3.23
N ILE A 75 3.52 7.29 -1.98
CA ILE A 75 2.19 7.76 -1.60
C ILE A 75 2.24 9.23 -1.23
N ASP A 76 1.39 10.02 -1.89
CA ASP A 76 1.12 11.38 -1.46
C ASP A 76 0.16 11.41 -0.26
N ASN A 77 0.10 12.56 0.41
CA ASN A 77 -0.92 12.79 1.42
C ASN A 77 -2.30 12.55 0.79
N THR A 78 -3.18 11.82 1.48
CA THR A 78 -4.55 11.42 1.07
C THR A 78 -4.68 10.22 0.12
N GLU A 79 -3.59 9.69 -0.43
CA GLU A 79 -3.68 8.50 -1.28
C GLU A 79 -4.17 7.25 -0.50
N PRO A 80 -4.95 6.37 -1.15
CA PRO A 80 -5.42 5.14 -0.54
C PRO A 80 -4.28 4.14 -0.36
N ILE A 81 -4.21 3.55 0.83
CA ILE A 81 -3.25 2.53 1.22
C ILE A 81 -4.02 1.27 1.54
N GLU A 82 -3.60 0.17 0.95
CA GLU A 82 -4.15 -1.14 1.21
C GLU A 82 -3.40 -1.82 2.36
N PHE A 83 -4.17 -2.44 3.24
CA PHE A 83 -3.65 -3.24 4.34
C PHE A 83 -3.71 -4.71 3.95
N LEU A 84 -2.60 -5.41 4.09
CA LEU A 84 -2.54 -6.86 4.00
C LEU A 84 -2.07 -7.40 5.35
N LEU A 85 -2.46 -8.64 5.65
CA LEU A 85 -1.95 -9.35 6.80
C LEU A 85 -1.01 -10.45 6.33
N ASN A 86 0.19 -10.50 6.87
CA ASN A 86 1.16 -11.56 6.63
C ASN A 86 1.65 -12.10 7.97
N GLU A 87 1.14 -13.27 8.38
CA GLU A 87 1.43 -13.84 9.70
C GLU A 87 1.14 -12.82 10.80
N ASP A 88 2.18 -12.31 11.46
CA ASP A 88 2.10 -11.34 12.56
C ASP A 88 2.44 -9.89 12.13
N GLU A 89 2.42 -9.63 10.83
CA GLU A 89 2.79 -8.35 10.24
C GLU A 89 1.66 -7.76 9.40
N ILE A 90 1.43 -6.45 9.56
CA ILE A 90 0.59 -5.66 8.67
C ILE A 90 1.48 -5.11 7.56
N VAL A 91 1.13 -5.40 6.33
CA VAL A 91 1.81 -4.85 5.15
C VAL A 91 0.96 -3.72 4.58
N LEU A 92 1.54 -2.53 4.52
CA LEU A 92 0.99 -1.35 3.88
C LEU A 92 1.55 -1.27 2.47
N ARG A 93 0.66 -1.21 1.47
CA ARG A 93 1.02 -1.01 0.07
C ARG A 93 0.16 0.07 -0.58
N LYS A 94 0.67 0.71 -1.62
CA LYS A 94 -0.12 1.62 -2.45
C LYS A 94 -1.33 0.87 -3.02
N TYR A 95 -2.54 1.38 -2.77
CA TYR A 95 -3.73 0.75 -3.31
C TYR A 95 -3.78 0.95 -4.82
N ARG A 96 -3.81 -0.15 -5.57
CA ARG A 96 -4.02 -0.13 -7.02
C ARG A 96 -5.39 -0.76 -7.32
N PRO A 97 -6.38 0.01 -7.78
CA PRO A 97 -7.64 -0.55 -8.26
C PRO A 97 -7.35 -1.55 -9.38
N ALA A 98 -8.05 -2.70 -9.37
CA ALA A 98 -7.84 -3.77 -10.34
C ALA A 98 -7.99 -3.33 -11.82
N TYR A 99 -8.67 -2.21 -12.05
CA TYR A 99 -8.94 -1.64 -13.37
C TYR A 99 -8.24 -0.30 -13.62
N ALA A 100 -7.30 0.13 -12.77
CA ALA A 100 -6.55 1.35 -13.00
C ALA A 100 -5.44 1.12 -14.03
N CYS A 101 -5.41 1.92 -15.10
CA CYS A 101 -4.32 1.89 -16.06
C CYS A 101 -3.01 2.32 -15.37
N HIS A 102 -1.94 1.55 -15.57
CA HIS A 102 -0.62 1.81 -15.00
C HIS A 102 0.10 3.01 -15.63
N LEU A 103 -0.28 3.42 -16.85
CA LEU A 103 0.34 4.55 -17.55
C LEU A 103 -0.51 5.82 -17.44
N THR A 104 -1.82 5.73 -17.66
CA THR A 104 -2.69 6.92 -17.68
C THR A 104 -3.39 7.18 -16.34
N GLY A 105 -3.44 6.20 -15.44
CA GLY A 105 -4.19 6.29 -14.18
C GLY A 105 -5.71 6.19 -14.34
N GLU A 106 -6.23 6.09 -15.56
CA GLU A 106 -7.66 5.96 -15.85
C GLU A 106 -8.21 4.67 -15.23
N ILE A 107 -9.32 4.75 -14.51
CA ILE A 107 -10.00 3.58 -13.95
C ILE A 107 -11.20 3.27 -14.83
N SER A 108 -11.12 2.19 -15.62
CA SER A 108 -12.21 1.75 -16.48
C SER A 108 -12.24 0.23 -16.58
N GLN A 109 -13.44 -0.36 -16.59
CA GLN A 109 -13.61 -1.81 -16.84
C GLN A 109 -13.19 -2.20 -18.27
N GLU A 110 -13.04 -1.22 -19.16
CA GLU A 110 -12.53 -1.40 -20.52
C GLU A 110 -10.99 -1.49 -20.58
N ASN A 111 -10.30 -1.26 -19.45
CA ASN A 111 -8.85 -1.40 -19.40
C ASN A 111 -8.44 -2.87 -19.51
N TYR A 112 -7.41 -3.11 -20.32
CA TYR A 112 -6.88 -4.43 -20.59
C TYR A 112 -6.02 -4.91 -19.43
N ILE A 113 -6.35 -6.10 -18.91
CA ILE A 113 -5.56 -6.79 -17.89
C ILE A 113 -4.66 -7.80 -18.59
N LEU A 114 -3.35 -7.59 -18.50
CA LEU A 114 -2.30 -8.35 -19.19
C LEU A 114 -1.36 -9.02 -18.17
N ALA A 115 -0.51 -9.93 -18.66
CA ALA A 115 0.52 -10.62 -17.88
C ALA A 115 -0.01 -11.28 -16.58
N GLY A 116 -1.20 -11.88 -16.65
CA GLY A 116 -1.82 -12.55 -15.50
C GLY A 116 -2.24 -11.60 -14.37
N GLY A 117 -2.63 -10.37 -14.68
CA GLY A 117 -3.06 -9.37 -13.69
C GLY A 117 -1.99 -8.39 -13.24
N LYS A 118 -0.75 -8.52 -13.76
CA LYS A 118 0.38 -7.68 -13.35
C LYS A 118 0.46 -6.34 -14.08
N LEU A 119 -0.23 -6.21 -15.21
CA LEU A 119 -0.21 -5.01 -16.03
C LEU A 119 -1.63 -4.68 -16.44
N VAL A 120 -2.05 -3.44 -16.20
CA VAL A 120 -3.37 -2.94 -16.61
C VAL A 120 -3.16 -1.71 -17.47
N LEU A 121 -3.67 -1.71 -18.71
CA LEU A 121 -3.48 -0.63 -19.67
C LEU A 121 -4.83 -0.15 -20.21
N SER A 122 -5.02 1.17 -20.31
CA SER A 122 -6.15 1.71 -21.06
C SER A 122 -5.96 1.42 -22.55
N PRO A 123 -7.04 1.42 -23.35
CA PRO A 123 -6.94 1.16 -24.79
C PRO A 123 -5.90 2.04 -25.49
N LYS A 124 -5.81 3.30 -25.09
CA LYS A 124 -4.81 4.26 -25.60
C LYS A 124 -3.38 3.87 -25.19
N ALA A 125 -3.17 3.62 -23.89
CA ALA A 125 -1.86 3.24 -23.36
C ALA A 125 -1.35 1.92 -23.96
N LEU A 126 -2.26 0.98 -24.23
CA LEU A 126 -1.94 -0.28 -24.87
C LEU A 126 -1.39 -0.09 -26.29
N GLN A 127 -2.01 0.80 -27.08
CA GLN A 127 -1.54 1.10 -28.43
C GLN A 127 -0.15 1.74 -28.44
N GLU A 128 0.09 2.68 -27.51
CA GLU A 128 1.39 3.34 -27.36
C GLU A 128 2.50 2.32 -27.00
N VAL A 129 2.26 1.50 -25.98
CA VAL A 129 3.21 0.45 -25.54
C VAL A 129 3.45 -0.58 -26.63
N ALA A 130 2.42 -1.05 -27.33
CA ALA A 130 2.56 -2.02 -28.41
C ALA A 130 3.42 -1.47 -29.56
N ALA A 131 3.27 -0.18 -29.90
CA ALA A 131 4.08 0.47 -30.92
C ALA A 131 5.55 0.59 -30.51
N GLU A 132 5.85 0.88 -29.24
CA GLU A 132 7.22 0.94 -28.72
C GLU A 132 7.88 -0.45 -28.66
N ILE A 133 7.17 -1.46 -28.17
CA ILE A 133 7.68 -2.84 -28.10
C ILE A 133 8.03 -3.36 -29.49
N ASN A 134 7.18 -3.10 -30.49
CA ASN A 134 7.45 -3.50 -31.87
C ASN A 134 8.72 -2.84 -32.45
N LYS A 135 9.05 -1.61 -32.03
CA LYS A 135 10.28 -0.94 -32.44
C LYS A 135 11.53 -1.51 -31.75
N LEU A 136 11.38 -2.05 -30.54
CA LEU A 136 12.48 -2.66 -29.78
C LEU A 136 12.75 -4.12 -30.16
N ALA A 137 11.75 -4.81 -30.73
CA ALA A 137 11.86 -6.18 -31.20
C ALA A 137 12.40 -6.30 -32.65
N MET A 138 12.72 -5.16 -33.28
CA MET A 138 13.44 -5.05 -34.56
C MET A 138 14.90 -4.65 -34.31
#